data_AF-A0A067KNA2-F1
#
_entry.id   AF-A0A067KNA2-F1
#
_cell.length_a   1.000
_cell.length_b   1.000
_cell.length_c   1.000
_cell.angle_alpha   90.00
_cell.angle_beta   90.00
_cell.angle_gamma   90.00
#
_symmetry.space_group_name_H-M   'P 1'
#
loop_
_entity.id
_entity.type
_entity.pdbx_description
1 polymer ?
#
loop_
_entity_poly.entity_id
_entity_poly.type
_entity_poly.pdbx_seq_one_letter_code
_entity_poly.pdbx_strand_id
1 'polypeptide(L)'
;MASVVLLQHPVNRTMFFPNYKFLFSNQSSFPPHLSYTLQISKFRPVCSYTAHNSSSKIYRRKIQKNSQKERNDQNDNNPSRRNSTALLPTVDLINLCHEGKVEQVLEYLGQGASADYVAFGAIFDSCGNLKSLDLCKRAHGFLKLSTFANDIEMNNKLIDVYGKCGSMRDARRVFDKMRERNMGSWHLLINGYAANGQGDRGLLLYEDMKKSGLQPNEETFFAVFAACSSVGAVEESLLHLQEMRTEYGIIPGIEHYLGVIDVLGNAGHLWEAQEFIERMPLEPTAEIWRALRNFAQIHGDIELEDHAEELLIALDPSQANANKTTLPPRKMHSATNMLEQKNRLAEYRCTQPYRGEGYEKFKGLNGQLREAGYVPDTRYVLHDIDEEAKEQALMYHSERLAIAYGLISTPARQTLRIMKNLRICGDCHNAIKIMSKIVGRELIVRDNKRFHHFKDGKCSCGDYW
;
A
#
# COMPACT_ATOMS: atom_id res chain seq x y z
N MET A 1 -10.95 -21.22 -9.12
CA MET A 1 -10.05 -21.20 -10.30
C MET A 1 -10.59 -22.16 -11.34
N ALA A 2 -10.93 -21.66 -12.53
CA ALA A 2 -11.31 -22.49 -13.66
C ALA A 2 -10.65 -21.99 -14.96
N SER A 3 -10.19 -22.91 -15.81
CA SER A 3 -9.37 -22.61 -17.00
C SER A 3 -10.02 -23.13 -18.29
N VAL A 4 -9.84 -22.41 -19.41
CA VAL A 4 -10.42 -22.67 -20.75
C VAL A 4 -9.34 -23.16 -21.73
N VAL A 5 -9.66 -23.97 -22.74
CA VAL A 5 -8.67 -24.56 -23.70
C VAL A 5 -9.20 -24.54 -25.14
N LEU A 6 -8.44 -24.03 -26.13
CA LEU A 6 -8.86 -24.00 -27.55
C LEU A 6 -7.74 -24.14 -28.62
N LEU A 7 -8.18 -24.52 -29.84
CA LEU A 7 -7.44 -24.59 -31.12
C LEU A 7 -7.93 -23.48 -32.08
N GLN A 8 -7.01 -22.82 -32.81
CA GLN A 8 -7.22 -21.60 -33.62
C GLN A 8 -7.28 -21.82 -35.15
N HIS A 9 -7.90 -20.87 -35.87
CA HIS A 9 -7.37 -20.20 -37.08
C HIS A 9 -8.00 -18.77 -37.24
N PRO A 10 -7.39 -17.83 -38.00
CA PRO A 10 -7.39 -16.39 -37.68
C PRO A 10 -8.24 -15.50 -38.61
N VAL A 11 -8.54 -14.26 -38.17
CA VAL A 11 -8.23 -12.97 -38.85
C VAL A 11 -9.11 -11.78 -38.35
N ASN A 12 -8.43 -10.63 -38.18
CA ASN A 12 -8.82 -9.19 -38.24
C ASN A 12 -9.22 -8.35 -36.99
N ARG A 13 -8.37 -7.32 -36.75
CA ARG A 13 -8.57 -5.86 -36.51
C ARG A 13 -10.01 -5.39 -36.22
N THR A 14 -10.32 -4.47 -35.30
CA THR A 14 -9.81 -3.07 -35.09
C THR A 14 -10.52 -2.40 -33.89
N MET A 15 -9.90 -1.37 -33.26
CA MET A 15 -10.47 -0.14 -32.59
C MET A 15 -11.44 -0.27 -31.37
N PHE A 16 -11.59 0.59 -30.33
CA PHE A 16 -10.92 1.76 -29.68
C PHE A 16 -11.66 1.99 -28.28
N PHE A 17 -11.02 1.91 -27.08
CA PHE A 17 -10.79 2.93 -25.97
C PHE A 17 -11.94 3.37 -25.00
N PRO A 18 -11.69 3.82 -23.72
CA PRO A 18 -10.40 4.10 -23.04
C PRO A 18 -10.16 3.40 -21.66
N ASN A 19 -8.98 2.79 -21.51
CA ASN A 19 -8.31 2.37 -20.26
C ASN A 19 -6.97 3.12 -20.22
N TYR A 20 -6.57 3.76 -19.11
CA TYR A 20 -5.21 4.26 -18.72
C TYR A 20 -4.25 4.88 -19.78
N LYS A 21 -4.66 5.07 -21.04
CA LYS A 21 -3.79 5.41 -22.16
C LYS A 21 -3.32 6.86 -22.15
N PHE A 22 -3.94 7.72 -21.35
CA PHE A 22 -3.66 9.15 -21.34
C PHE A 22 -2.46 9.55 -20.45
N LEU A 23 -1.92 8.66 -19.62
CA LEU A 23 -0.78 9.01 -18.75
C LEU A 23 0.57 8.99 -19.47
N PHE A 24 0.71 8.30 -20.60
CA PHE A 24 2.02 8.10 -21.27
C PHE A 24 2.06 8.53 -22.74
N SER A 25 1.03 9.21 -23.24
CA SER A 25 1.03 9.75 -24.60
C SER A 25 1.71 11.13 -24.66
N ASN A 26 3.04 11.14 -24.75
CA ASN A 26 3.81 12.08 -25.59
C ASN A 26 5.30 11.72 -25.54
N GLN A 27 5.79 11.20 -26.66
CA GLN A 27 7.22 11.07 -26.92
C GLN A 27 7.79 12.46 -27.26
N SER A 28 8.78 12.91 -26.49
CA SER A 28 9.79 13.82 -26.98
C SER A 28 11.16 13.26 -26.62
N SER A 29 11.96 13.03 -27.66
CA SER A 29 13.34 12.56 -27.67
C SER A 29 14.22 13.11 -26.55
N PHE A 30 14.83 12.22 -25.75
CA PHE A 30 15.87 12.56 -24.77
C PHE A 30 17.27 12.47 -25.40
N PRO A 31 18.18 13.43 -25.17
CA PRO A 31 19.61 13.29 -25.47
C PRO A 31 20.35 12.52 -24.34
N PRO A 32 21.56 11.98 -24.61
CA PRO A 32 22.23 11.09 -23.66
C PRO A 32 22.93 11.84 -22.52
N HIS A 33 22.77 11.27 -21.33
CA HIS A 33 23.64 11.26 -20.14
C HIS A 33 24.49 12.51 -19.82
N LEU A 34 24.17 13.11 -18.67
CA LEU A 34 25.16 13.70 -17.75
C LEU A 34 24.93 13.14 -16.35
N SER A 35 25.83 12.27 -15.93
CA SER A 35 25.94 11.74 -14.58
C SER A 35 26.30 12.86 -13.59
N TYR A 36 25.35 13.23 -12.73
CA TYR A 36 25.64 14.00 -11.53
C TYR A 36 25.47 13.11 -10.30
N THR A 37 26.61 12.81 -9.67
CA THR A 37 26.69 12.25 -8.33
C THR A 37 26.29 13.33 -7.33
N LEU A 38 25.03 13.31 -6.87
CA LEU A 38 24.61 14.04 -5.68
C LEU A 38 24.56 13.06 -4.50
N GLN A 39 25.32 13.39 -3.45
CA GLN A 39 25.28 12.70 -2.16
C GLN A 39 23.92 12.95 -1.50
N ILE A 40 22.96 12.06 -1.76
CA ILE A 40 21.69 12.03 -1.03
C ILE A 40 21.97 11.40 0.34
N SER A 41 21.84 12.20 1.39
CA SER A 41 21.80 11.74 2.77
C SER A 41 20.68 10.71 2.93
N LYS A 42 21.02 9.53 3.46
CA LYS A 42 20.17 8.34 3.57
C LYS A 42 18.82 8.63 4.26
N PHE A 43 17.78 8.95 3.50
CA PHE A 43 16.41 8.75 3.94
C PHE A 43 16.04 7.30 3.64
N ARG A 44 15.86 6.51 4.69
CA ARG A 44 15.42 5.12 4.57
C ARG A 44 13.98 5.10 4.03
N PRO A 45 13.66 4.29 2.99
CA PRO A 45 12.28 4.07 2.60
C PRO A 45 11.52 3.50 3.81
N VAL A 46 10.42 4.16 4.16
CA VAL A 46 9.55 3.80 5.29
C VAL A 46 8.70 2.60 4.88
N CYS A 47 9.31 1.43 4.76
CA CYS A 47 8.59 0.17 4.93
C CYS A 47 8.64 -0.16 6.43
N SER A 48 7.80 0.51 7.23
CA SER A 48 7.62 0.19 8.65
C SER A 48 6.16 -0.09 8.96
N TYR A 49 5.58 -1.10 8.30
CA TYR A 49 4.45 -1.82 8.88
C TYR A 49 5.01 -2.86 9.85
N THR A 50 5.11 -2.46 11.11
CA THR A 50 5.14 -3.43 12.21
C THR A 50 3.72 -4.00 12.32
N ALA A 51 3.60 -5.32 12.17
CA ALA A 51 2.33 -6.03 12.32
C ALA A 51 1.72 -5.72 13.69
N HIS A 52 0.63 -4.95 13.72
CA HIS A 52 -0.24 -4.85 14.87
C HIS A 52 -1.01 -6.17 15.01
N ASN A 53 -0.43 -7.13 15.72
CA ASN A 53 -1.13 -8.32 16.15
C ASN A 53 -2.01 -7.93 17.35
N SER A 54 -3.28 -7.65 17.09
CA SER A 54 -4.32 -7.35 18.07
C SER A 54 -4.69 -8.62 18.84
N SER A 55 -3.93 -8.93 19.88
CA SER A 55 -4.37 -9.85 20.95
C SER A 55 -4.65 -9.03 22.20
N SER A 56 -5.91 -8.60 22.33
CA SER A 56 -6.48 -8.00 23.52
C SER A 56 -6.41 -8.98 24.70
N LYS A 57 -5.45 -8.78 25.62
CA LYS A 57 -5.53 -9.32 26.99
C LYS A 57 -5.80 -8.17 27.95
N ILE A 58 -7.05 -8.12 28.38
CA ILE A 58 -7.60 -7.26 29.43
C ILE A 58 -6.88 -7.57 30.74
N TYR A 59 -6.13 -6.60 31.28
CA TYR A 59 -5.79 -6.56 32.71
C TYR A 59 -6.37 -5.28 33.33
N ARG A 60 -7.51 -5.46 33.99
CA ARG A 60 -8.06 -4.53 34.99
C ARG A 60 -7.14 -4.55 36.21
N ARG A 61 -6.64 -3.40 36.66
CA ARG A 61 -6.29 -3.21 38.08
C ARG A 61 -6.85 -1.89 38.60
N LYS A 62 -7.74 -2.05 39.58
CA LYS A 62 -8.41 -1.01 40.38
C LYS A 62 -7.35 -0.19 41.12
N ILE A 63 -7.45 1.14 41.01
CA ILE A 63 -6.85 2.08 41.95
C ILE A 63 -7.74 2.09 43.20
N GLN A 64 -7.20 1.65 44.32
CA GLN A 64 -7.79 1.88 45.64
C GLN A 64 -6.91 2.93 46.33
N LYS A 65 -7.52 4.10 46.58
CA LYS A 65 -6.98 5.15 47.44
C LYS A 65 -6.67 4.57 48.81
N ASN A 66 -5.56 4.98 49.41
CA ASN A 66 -5.60 5.33 50.83
C ASN A 66 -4.56 6.40 51.18
N SER A 67 -5.07 7.39 51.90
CA SER A 67 -4.43 8.55 52.48
C SER A 67 -3.87 8.26 53.86
N GLN A 68 -2.76 8.90 54.22
CA GLN A 68 -2.33 9.37 55.56
C GLN A 68 -0.88 9.86 55.36
N LYS A 69 -0.53 11.16 55.33
CA LYS A 69 -0.69 12.24 56.31
C LYS A 69 -0.21 11.85 57.71
N GLU A 70 1.08 12.06 57.95
CA GLU A 70 1.59 12.41 59.28
C GLU A 70 2.69 13.47 59.13
N ARG A 71 2.43 14.62 59.76
CA ARG A 71 3.38 15.68 60.05
C ARG A 71 4.09 15.30 61.34
N ASN A 72 5.36 15.65 61.47
CA ASN A 72 5.88 16.10 62.76
C ASN A 72 6.97 17.16 62.52
N ASP A 73 6.80 18.25 63.27
CA ASP A 73 7.53 19.50 63.23
C ASP A 73 8.85 19.44 64.04
N GLN A 74 9.67 20.47 63.80
CA GLN A 74 10.72 21.06 64.66
C GLN A 74 12.11 20.37 64.69
N ASN A 75 13.09 21.02 64.07
CA ASN A 75 13.87 22.00 64.83
C ASN A 75 14.69 22.96 63.95
N ASP A 76 14.61 24.23 64.30
CA ASP A 76 15.37 25.34 63.77
C ASP A 76 16.87 25.17 64.00
N ASN A 77 17.66 25.52 62.98
CA ASN A 77 18.92 26.26 63.13
C ASN A 77 19.36 26.78 61.76
N ASN A 78 19.11 28.06 61.53
CA ASN A 78 19.84 28.85 60.55
C ASN A 78 21.06 29.43 61.29
N PRO A 79 22.25 29.48 60.67
CA PRO A 79 22.51 30.75 59.99
C PRO A 79 23.41 30.66 58.76
N SER A 80 23.30 31.73 57.96
CA SER A 80 24.35 32.31 57.12
C SER A 80 24.31 31.97 55.63
N ARG A 81 23.86 32.98 54.88
CA ARG A 81 24.29 33.31 53.51
C ARG A 81 25.70 32.77 53.20
N ARG A 82 25.77 31.80 52.30
CA ARG A 82 26.91 31.61 51.42
C ARG A 82 26.43 31.79 49.99
N ASN A 83 26.72 32.96 49.44
CA ASN A 83 26.92 33.12 48.02
C ASN A 83 28.04 32.14 47.63
N SER A 84 27.67 31.03 47.03
CA SER A 84 28.60 30.15 46.35
C SER A 84 28.08 30.02 44.94
N THR A 85 28.58 30.89 44.08
CA THR A 85 28.68 30.65 42.64
C THR A 85 29.48 29.37 42.45
N ALA A 86 28.82 28.23 42.63
CA ALA A 86 29.34 26.94 42.24
C ALA A 86 29.29 26.93 40.72
N LEU A 87 30.46 27.00 40.08
CA LEU A 87 30.63 26.62 38.69
C LEU A 87 30.02 25.22 38.54
N LEU A 88 28.84 25.14 37.93
CA LEU A 88 28.25 23.87 37.53
C LEU A 88 29.32 23.12 36.72
N PRO A 89 29.56 21.83 37.01
CA PRO A 89 30.48 21.05 36.21
C PRO A 89 30.06 21.19 34.75
N THR A 90 31.01 21.36 33.85
CA THR A 90 30.80 21.28 32.40
C THR A 90 30.37 19.86 32.09
N VAL A 91 29.10 19.55 32.35
CA VAL A 91 28.50 18.26 32.06
C VAL A 91 28.38 18.18 30.55
N ASP A 92 29.02 17.17 29.97
CA ASP A 92 28.90 16.89 28.56
C ASP A 92 27.53 16.26 28.28
N LEU A 93 26.55 17.11 28.01
CA LEU A 93 25.17 16.70 27.74
C LEU A 93 25.07 15.82 26.48
N ILE A 94 25.98 15.99 25.52
CA ILE A 94 25.96 15.25 24.24
C ILE A 94 26.35 13.80 24.47
N ASN A 95 27.43 13.56 25.21
CA ASN A 95 27.86 12.19 25.54
C ASN A 95 26.79 11.44 26.35
N LEU A 96 26.13 12.11 27.30
CA LEU A 96 25.01 11.52 28.04
C LEU A 96 23.80 11.19 27.16
N CYS A 97 23.53 11.99 26.12
CA CYS A 97 22.49 11.67 25.13
C CYS A 97 22.86 10.45 24.28
N HIS A 98 24.13 10.30 23.89
CA HIS A 98 24.63 9.12 23.17
C HIS A 98 24.58 7.85 24.02
N GLU A 99 24.76 7.97 25.34
CA GLU A 99 24.58 6.88 26.30
C GLU A 99 23.10 6.56 26.59
N GLY A 100 22.16 7.31 26.02
CA GLY A 100 20.72 7.11 26.23
C GLY A 100 20.19 7.64 27.57
N LYS A 101 20.99 8.39 28.34
CA LYS A 101 20.65 8.92 29.67
C LYS A 101 19.95 10.28 29.61
N VAL A 102 18.94 10.39 28.74
CA VAL A 102 18.22 11.67 28.48
C VAL A 102 17.52 12.20 29.74
N GLU A 103 17.03 11.33 30.61
CA GLU A 103 16.41 11.74 31.88
C GLU A 103 17.37 12.52 32.77
N GLN A 104 18.62 12.04 32.90
CA GLN A 104 19.67 12.71 33.67
C GLN A 104 20.06 14.05 33.02
N VAL A 105 20.13 14.10 31.69
CA VAL A 105 20.37 15.35 30.96
C VAL A 105 19.29 16.39 31.27
N LEU A 106 18.02 15.99 31.30
CA LEU A 106 16.91 16.89 31.64
C LEU A 106 16.90 17.31 33.11
N GLU A 107 17.41 16.47 34.02
CA GLU A 107 17.63 16.85 35.42
C GLU A 107 18.74 17.90 35.55
N TYR A 108 19.87 17.73 34.86
CA TYR A 108 20.93 18.72 34.84
C TYR A 108 20.46 20.06 34.24
N LEU A 109 19.64 20.04 33.19
CA LEU A 109 18.99 21.26 32.67
C LEU A 109 18.07 21.91 33.72
N GLY A 110 17.32 21.10 34.49
CA GLY A 110 16.52 21.59 35.62
C GLY A 110 17.34 22.21 36.76
N GLN A 111 18.61 21.80 36.91
CA GLN A 111 19.57 22.34 37.88
C GLN A 111 20.31 23.59 37.36
N GLY A 112 20.01 24.06 36.14
CA GLY A 112 20.60 25.26 35.56
C GLY A 112 21.76 25.03 34.59
N ALA A 113 22.00 23.79 34.15
CA ALA A 113 22.91 23.55 33.04
C ALA A 113 22.40 24.23 31.75
N SER A 114 23.31 24.80 30.97
CA SER A 114 22.98 25.42 29.68
C SER A 114 23.15 24.39 28.55
N ALA A 115 22.12 24.21 27.72
CA ALA A 115 22.23 23.47 26.46
C ALA A 115 22.44 24.44 25.30
N ASP A 116 23.45 24.16 24.48
CA ASP A 116 23.63 24.84 23.21
C ASP A 116 22.76 24.19 22.12
N TYR A 117 22.85 24.73 20.90
CA TYR A 117 22.07 24.27 19.75
C TYR A 117 22.29 22.77 19.46
N VAL A 118 23.54 22.31 19.55
CA VAL A 118 23.91 20.90 19.26
C VAL A 118 23.38 19.97 20.35
N ALA A 119 23.49 20.36 21.62
CA ALA A 119 22.95 19.62 22.74
C ALA A 119 21.42 19.46 22.63
N PHE A 120 20.68 20.52 22.26
CA PHE A 120 19.25 20.41 22.01
C PHE A 120 18.94 19.43 20.87
N GLY A 121 19.69 19.49 19.77
CA GLY A 121 19.57 18.54 18.67
C GLY A 121 19.72 17.08 19.14
N ALA A 122 20.77 16.79 19.92
CA ALA A 122 21.02 15.46 20.47
C ALA A 122 19.93 15.00 21.45
N ILE A 123 19.45 15.88 22.33
CA ILE A 123 18.35 15.58 23.26
C ILE A 123 17.09 15.19 22.49
N PHE A 124 16.74 15.96 21.45
CA PHE A 124 15.55 15.69 20.65
C PHE A 124 15.69 14.41 19.82
N ASP A 125 16.87 14.12 19.26
CA ASP A 125 17.13 12.85 18.58
C ASP A 125 16.94 11.66 19.52
N SER A 126 17.50 11.73 20.73
CA SER A 126 17.31 10.67 21.73
C SER A 126 15.84 10.55 22.16
N CYS A 127 15.11 11.65 22.31
CA CYS A 127 13.66 11.62 22.58
C CYS A 127 12.87 10.93 21.46
N GLY A 128 13.20 11.25 20.20
CA GLY A 128 12.56 10.67 19.02
C GLY A 128 12.84 9.18 18.87
N ASN A 129 14.09 8.76 19.12
CA ASN A 129 14.50 7.36 19.09
C ASN A 129 13.83 6.53 20.19
N LEU A 130 13.69 7.08 21.40
CA LEU A 130 12.96 6.46 22.50
C LEU A 130 11.44 6.52 22.34
N LYS A 131 10.93 7.32 21.38
CA LYS A 131 9.51 7.63 21.19
C LYS A 131 8.82 8.10 22.47
N SER A 132 9.56 8.78 23.37
CA SER A 132 9.05 9.22 24.67
C SER A 132 8.48 10.63 24.61
N LEU A 133 7.14 10.73 24.61
CA LEU A 133 6.44 12.01 24.58
C LEU A 133 6.68 12.87 25.82
N ASP A 134 6.86 12.26 26.99
CA ASP A 134 7.12 12.98 28.25
C ASP A 134 8.46 13.71 28.20
N LEU A 135 9.53 13.00 27.84
CA LEU A 135 10.87 13.56 27.71
C LEU A 135 10.91 14.66 26.64
N CYS A 136 10.24 14.43 25.51
CA CYS A 136 10.12 15.44 24.45
C CYS A 136 9.43 16.73 24.96
N LYS A 137 8.34 16.61 25.73
CA LYS A 137 7.64 17.78 26.30
C LYS A 137 8.48 18.51 27.33
N ARG A 138 9.23 17.80 28.18
CA ARG A 138 10.17 18.40 29.13
C ARG A 138 11.29 19.16 28.40
N ALA A 139 11.93 18.51 27.42
CA ALA A 139 12.97 19.11 26.58
C ALA A 139 12.47 20.36 25.83
N HIS A 140 11.27 20.30 25.24
CA HIS A 140 10.64 21.44 24.58
C HIS A 140 10.34 22.57 25.58
N GLY A 141 10.02 22.26 26.83
CA GLY A 141 9.90 23.27 27.90
C GLY A 141 11.19 24.08 28.10
N PHE A 142 12.35 23.41 28.15
CA PHE A 142 13.65 24.07 28.23
C PHE A 142 14.00 24.84 26.95
N LEU A 143 13.69 24.30 25.78
CA LEU A 143 13.93 24.98 24.50
C LEU A 143 13.17 26.31 24.41
N LYS A 144 11.94 26.40 24.94
CA LYS A 144 11.17 27.66 24.96
C LYS A 144 11.83 28.77 25.77
N LEU A 145 12.67 28.41 26.74
CA LEU A 145 13.40 29.36 27.58
C LEU A 145 14.77 29.74 26.99
N SER A 146 15.20 29.07 25.91
CA SER A 146 16.48 29.34 25.26
C SER A 146 16.33 30.35 24.12
N THR A 147 17.47 30.81 23.61
CA THR A 147 17.55 31.71 22.44
C THR A 147 17.09 31.06 21.14
N PHE A 148 16.96 29.74 21.11
CA PHE A 148 16.64 28.96 19.89
C PHE A 148 15.14 28.69 19.72
N ALA A 149 14.27 29.24 20.58
CA ALA A 149 12.83 28.96 20.56
C ALA A 149 12.14 29.31 19.23
N ASN A 150 12.63 30.32 18.51
CA ASN A 150 12.07 30.76 17.22
C ASN A 150 12.91 30.30 16.02
N ASP A 151 13.92 29.46 16.23
CA ASP A 151 14.76 28.95 15.15
C ASP A 151 13.97 27.96 14.28
N ILE A 152 14.04 28.11 12.95
CA ILE A 152 13.23 27.33 12.00
C ILE A 152 13.65 25.86 12.02
N GLU A 153 14.95 25.59 12.01
CA GLU A 153 15.49 24.23 11.97
C GLU A 153 15.25 23.47 13.28
N MET A 154 15.38 24.15 14.41
CA MET A 154 15.05 23.57 15.72
C MET A 154 13.54 23.28 15.85
N ASN A 155 12.68 24.15 15.33
CA ASN A 155 11.23 23.90 15.30
C ASN A 155 10.86 22.77 14.32
N ASN A 156 11.54 22.66 13.18
CA ASN A 156 11.41 21.53 12.26
C ASN A 156 11.79 20.21 12.95
N LYS A 157 12.91 20.20 13.69
CA LYS A 157 13.32 19.05 14.52
C LYS A 157 12.26 18.67 15.55
N LEU A 158 11.65 19.65 16.22
CA LEU A 158 10.54 19.40 17.15
C LEU A 158 9.33 18.77 16.46
N ILE A 159 8.94 19.25 15.27
CA ILE A 159 7.83 18.70 14.49
C ILE A 159 8.09 17.22 14.18
N ASP A 160 9.29 16.88 13.69
CA ASP A 160 9.71 15.50 13.41
C ASP A 160 9.65 14.61 14.67
N VAL A 161 10.22 15.07 15.78
CA VAL A 161 10.25 14.29 17.03
C VAL A 161 8.84 14.10 17.61
N TYR A 162 7.97 15.12 17.57
CA TYR A 162 6.58 14.95 17.97
C TYR A 162 5.83 13.97 17.07
N GLY A 163 6.12 13.96 15.77
CA GLY A 163 5.61 12.97 14.82
C GLY A 163 6.05 11.55 15.17
N LYS A 164 7.34 11.35 15.47
CA LYS A 164 7.90 10.06 15.93
C LYS A 164 7.32 9.56 17.25
N CYS A 165 7.01 10.49 18.17
CA CYS A 165 6.31 10.20 19.43
C CYS A 165 4.79 9.97 19.26
N GLY A 166 4.25 10.09 18.05
CA GLY A 166 2.83 9.90 17.75
C GLY A 166 1.92 11.07 18.17
N SER A 167 2.47 12.21 18.62
CA SER A 167 1.69 13.37 19.03
C SER A 167 1.59 14.41 17.92
N MET A 168 0.82 14.11 16.87
CA MET A 168 0.59 15.05 15.77
C MET A 168 -0.11 16.35 16.21
N ARG A 169 -0.84 16.31 17.33
CA ARG A 169 -1.43 17.52 17.93
C ARG A 169 -0.35 18.48 18.45
N ASP A 170 0.71 17.95 19.08
CA ASP A 170 1.83 18.76 19.53
C ASP A 170 2.66 19.27 18.33
N ALA A 171 2.93 18.41 17.35
CA ALA A 171 3.63 18.78 16.11
C ALA A 171 2.93 19.94 15.39
N ARG A 172 1.60 19.84 15.21
CA ARG A 172 0.80 20.90 14.60
C ARG A 172 0.84 22.22 15.39
N ARG A 173 0.84 22.14 16.74
CA ARG A 173 0.97 23.33 17.60
C ARG A 173 2.32 24.03 17.46
N VAL A 174 3.40 23.29 17.23
CA VAL A 174 4.71 23.88 16.95
C VAL A 174 4.64 24.60 15.61
N PHE A 175 4.18 23.91 14.57
CA PHE A 175 4.04 24.46 13.22
C PHE A 175 3.20 25.74 13.16
N ASP A 176 2.02 25.75 13.80
CA ASP A 176 1.12 26.91 13.78
C ASP A 176 1.70 28.14 14.53
N LYS A 177 2.68 27.94 15.42
CA LYS A 177 3.34 29.02 16.17
C LYS A 177 4.58 29.58 15.47
N MET A 178 5.07 28.91 14.41
CA MET A 178 6.22 29.38 13.65
C MET A 178 5.84 30.62 12.84
N ARG A 179 6.61 31.71 13.00
CA ARG A 179 6.42 32.95 12.23
C ARG A 179 6.78 32.74 10.76
N GLU A 180 7.88 32.04 10.53
CA GLU A 180 8.41 31.69 9.22
C GLU A 180 8.38 30.17 9.07
N ARG A 181 7.96 29.71 7.90
CA ARG A 181 7.86 28.29 7.55
C ARG A 181 8.48 28.10 6.18
N ASN A 182 9.40 27.16 6.06
CA ASN A 182 9.99 26.77 4.78
C ASN A 182 9.29 25.52 4.23
N MET A 183 9.62 25.11 3.01
CA MET A 183 9.08 23.88 2.40
C MET A 183 9.30 22.66 3.30
N GLY A 184 10.48 22.56 3.93
CA GLY A 184 10.78 21.49 4.89
C GLY A 184 9.81 21.42 6.06
N SER A 185 9.37 22.56 6.63
CA SER A 185 8.36 22.59 7.69
C SER A 185 7.03 21.95 7.25
N TRP A 186 6.60 22.22 6.01
CA TRP A 186 5.38 21.65 5.45
C TRP A 186 5.54 20.15 5.18
N HIS A 187 6.63 19.75 4.52
CA HIS A 187 6.92 18.34 4.21
C HIS A 187 7.01 17.48 5.46
N LEU A 188 7.69 17.96 6.50
CA LEU A 188 7.79 17.26 7.79
C LEU A 188 6.42 17.02 8.41
N LEU A 189 5.53 18.02 8.36
CA LEU A 189 4.21 17.88 8.94
C LEU A 189 3.31 16.95 8.11
N ILE A 190 3.35 17.02 6.78
CA ILE A 190 2.63 16.11 5.87
C ILE A 190 3.09 14.67 6.09
N ASN A 191 4.40 14.43 6.08
CA ASN A 191 4.99 13.11 6.35
C ASN A 191 4.67 12.61 7.76
N GLY A 192 4.68 13.51 8.75
CA GLY A 192 4.28 13.18 10.12
C GLY A 192 2.83 12.69 10.20
N TYR A 193 1.90 13.32 9.45
CA TYR A 193 0.51 12.86 9.37
C TYR A 193 0.39 11.51 8.65
N ALA A 194 1.11 11.31 7.54
CA ALA A 194 1.15 10.05 6.80
C ALA A 194 1.64 8.88 7.69
N ALA A 195 2.78 9.05 8.37
CA ALA A 195 3.37 8.04 9.25
C ALA A 195 2.49 7.68 10.46
N ASN A 196 1.53 8.53 10.81
CA ASN A 196 0.58 8.33 11.90
C ASN A 196 -0.83 7.97 11.41
N GLY A 197 -0.97 7.49 10.17
CA GLY A 197 -2.25 7.02 9.60
C GLY A 197 -3.31 8.11 9.45
N GLN A 198 -2.88 9.37 9.32
CA GLN A 198 -3.75 10.55 9.21
C GLN A 198 -3.55 11.24 7.85
N GLY A 199 -3.43 10.47 6.78
CA GLY A 199 -3.16 10.95 5.41
C GLY A 199 -4.07 12.07 4.95
N ASP A 200 -5.37 11.99 5.24
CA ASP A 200 -6.34 13.05 4.88
C ASP A 200 -5.93 14.43 5.41
N ARG A 201 -5.36 14.50 6.62
CA ARG A 201 -4.85 15.76 7.18
C ARG A 201 -3.56 16.20 6.53
N GLY A 202 -2.74 15.26 6.07
CA GLY A 202 -1.56 15.54 5.25
C GLY A 202 -1.95 16.17 3.91
N LEU A 203 -2.97 15.63 3.23
CA LEU A 203 -3.48 16.16 1.97
C LEU A 203 -4.13 17.54 2.14
N LEU A 204 -4.89 17.76 3.22
CA LEU A 204 -5.40 19.09 3.55
C LEU A 204 -4.27 20.11 3.77
N LEU A 205 -3.17 19.69 4.39
CA LEU A 205 -1.99 20.55 4.56
C LEU A 205 -1.29 20.86 3.25
N TYR A 206 -1.25 19.92 2.31
CA TYR A 206 -0.75 20.18 0.96
C TYR A 206 -1.58 21.25 0.25
N GLU A 207 -2.91 21.20 0.37
CA GLU A 207 -3.79 22.25 -0.15
C GLU A 207 -3.57 23.61 0.53
N ASP A 208 -3.37 23.63 1.85
CA ASP A 208 -3.03 24.85 2.58
C ASP A 208 -1.65 25.42 2.18
N MET A 209 -0.69 24.54 1.87
CA MET A 209 0.63 24.92 1.34
C MET A 209 0.49 25.63 -0.01
N LYS A 210 -0.30 25.06 -0.94
CA LYS A 210 -0.60 25.68 -2.24
C LYS A 210 -1.29 27.03 -2.08
N LYS A 211 -2.30 27.14 -1.20
CA LYS A 211 -2.99 28.40 -0.90
C LYS A 211 -2.08 29.47 -0.30
N SER A 212 -0.99 29.06 0.34
CA SER A 212 0.04 29.97 0.86
C SER A 212 0.97 30.51 -0.22
N GLY A 213 0.74 30.16 -1.50
CA GLY A 213 1.51 30.61 -2.66
C GLY A 213 2.82 29.86 -2.89
N LEU A 214 3.06 28.78 -2.13
CA LEU A 214 4.25 27.94 -2.29
C LEU A 214 4.05 26.97 -3.45
N GLN A 215 5.08 26.84 -4.29
CA GLN A 215 5.07 25.93 -5.43
C GLN A 215 5.53 24.53 -4.98
N PRO A 216 4.73 23.48 -5.23
CA PRO A 216 5.16 22.10 -5.09
C PRO A 216 6.45 21.80 -5.85
N ASN A 217 7.33 21.03 -5.21
CA ASN A 217 8.56 20.49 -5.80
C ASN A 217 8.55 18.95 -5.73
N GLU A 218 9.61 18.30 -6.19
CA GLU A 218 9.79 16.83 -6.15
C GLU A 218 9.50 16.26 -4.74
N GLU A 219 10.15 16.81 -3.71
CA GLU A 219 9.97 16.36 -2.31
C GLU A 219 8.51 16.53 -1.81
N THR A 220 7.77 17.50 -2.35
CA THR A 220 6.36 17.70 -2.03
C THR A 220 5.52 16.53 -2.51
N PHE A 221 5.69 16.10 -3.76
CA PHE A 221 4.91 15.01 -4.33
C PHE A 221 5.26 13.69 -3.64
N PHE A 222 6.52 13.47 -3.27
CA PHE A 222 6.90 12.35 -2.41
C PHE A 222 6.10 12.33 -1.09
N ALA A 223 6.01 13.48 -0.40
CA ALA A 223 5.23 13.58 0.84
C ALA A 223 3.71 13.38 0.63
N VAL A 224 3.18 13.87 -0.50
CA VAL A 224 1.77 13.68 -0.89
C VAL A 224 1.47 12.21 -1.15
N PHE A 225 2.33 11.48 -1.88
CA PHE A 225 2.14 10.05 -2.11
C PHE A 225 2.22 9.24 -0.82
N ALA A 226 3.12 9.61 0.11
CA ALA A 226 3.14 9.01 1.44
C ALA A 226 1.80 9.21 2.18
N ALA A 227 1.22 10.41 2.10
CA ALA A 227 -0.10 10.71 2.67
C ALA A 227 -1.21 9.88 2.00
N CYS A 228 -1.26 9.83 0.66
CA CYS A 228 -2.20 9.00 -0.09
C CYS A 228 -2.08 7.51 0.29
N SER A 229 -0.84 7.02 0.43
CA SER A 229 -0.54 5.63 0.78
C SER A 229 -1.11 5.25 2.15
N SER A 230 -1.03 6.16 3.12
CA SER A 230 -1.55 5.91 4.48
C SER A 230 -3.08 5.77 4.56
N VAL A 231 -3.81 6.23 3.54
CA VAL A 231 -5.29 6.15 3.46
C VAL A 231 -5.80 5.32 2.28
N GLY A 232 -4.90 4.78 1.44
CA GLY A 232 -5.26 4.01 0.26
C GLY A 232 -5.93 4.84 -0.86
N ALA A 233 -5.60 6.12 -0.97
CA ALA A 233 -6.18 7.05 -1.95
C ALA A 233 -5.56 6.87 -3.35
N VAL A 234 -5.95 5.78 -4.04
CA VAL A 234 -5.38 5.37 -5.34
C VAL A 234 -5.67 6.42 -6.42
N GLU A 235 -6.91 6.87 -6.55
CA GLU A 235 -7.31 7.82 -7.60
C GLU A 235 -6.57 9.15 -7.45
N GLU A 236 -6.53 9.70 -6.23
CA GLU A 236 -5.80 10.92 -5.90
C GLU A 236 -4.31 10.80 -6.17
N SER A 237 -3.70 9.65 -5.87
CA SER A 237 -2.28 9.43 -6.15
C SER A 237 -1.96 9.49 -7.66
N LEU A 238 -2.83 8.95 -8.52
CA LEU A 238 -2.63 9.01 -9.96
C LEU A 238 -2.87 10.41 -10.51
N LEU A 239 -3.84 11.14 -9.95
CA LEU A 239 -4.08 12.56 -10.28
C LEU A 239 -2.85 13.41 -9.94
N HIS A 240 -2.30 13.27 -8.73
CA HIS A 240 -1.10 14.02 -8.34
C HIS A 240 0.14 13.66 -9.16
N LEU A 241 0.31 12.40 -9.57
CA LEU A 241 1.38 12.02 -10.50
C LEU A 241 1.24 12.70 -11.87
N GLN A 242 0.01 12.89 -12.35
CA GLN A 242 -0.26 13.60 -13.59
C GLN A 242 -0.09 15.13 -13.41
N GLU A 243 -0.59 15.70 -12.32
CA GLU A 243 -0.45 17.11 -11.94
C GLU A 243 1.04 17.51 -11.88
N MET A 244 1.86 16.68 -11.21
CA MET A 244 3.32 16.83 -11.13
C MET A 244 3.97 17.03 -12.52
N ARG A 245 3.53 16.25 -13.52
CA ARG A 245 4.08 16.29 -14.88
C ARG A 245 3.52 17.42 -15.73
N THR A 246 2.22 17.68 -15.62
CA THR A 246 1.49 18.53 -16.55
C THR A 246 1.41 19.98 -16.09
N GLU A 247 1.12 20.21 -14.81
CA GLU A 247 0.96 21.55 -14.25
C GLU A 247 2.28 22.10 -13.74
N TYR A 248 3.08 21.26 -13.06
CA TYR A 248 4.34 21.69 -12.45
C TYR A 248 5.58 21.38 -13.30
N GLY A 249 5.44 20.59 -14.37
CA GLY A 249 6.55 20.26 -15.27
C GLY A 249 7.68 19.46 -14.61
N ILE A 250 7.40 18.80 -13.48
CA ILE A 250 8.39 18.05 -12.71
C ILE A 250 8.45 16.62 -13.26
N ILE A 251 9.67 16.13 -13.48
CA ILE A 251 9.91 14.78 -14.01
C ILE A 251 9.83 13.78 -12.85
N PRO A 252 8.91 12.79 -12.88
CA PRO A 252 8.84 11.79 -11.81
C PRO A 252 10.07 10.87 -11.84
N GLY A 253 10.78 10.82 -10.72
CA GLY A 253 11.82 9.83 -10.45
C GLY A 253 11.27 8.54 -9.81
N ILE A 254 12.18 7.62 -9.47
CA ILE A 254 11.84 6.28 -8.94
C ILE A 254 11.06 6.38 -7.62
N GLU A 255 11.41 7.34 -6.77
CA GLU A 255 10.73 7.62 -5.50
C GLU A 255 9.25 7.99 -5.66
N HIS A 256 8.90 8.66 -6.76
CA HIS A 256 7.51 9.03 -7.06
C HIS A 256 6.70 7.82 -7.54
N TYR A 257 7.26 7.00 -8.43
CA TYR A 257 6.62 5.74 -8.86
C TYR A 257 6.49 4.76 -7.70
N LEU A 258 7.51 4.65 -6.85
CA LEU A 258 7.47 3.85 -5.64
C LEU A 258 6.34 4.31 -4.70
N GLY A 259 6.18 5.62 -4.52
CA GLY A 259 5.08 6.18 -3.73
C GLY A 259 3.70 5.73 -4.23
N VAL A 260 3.47 5.74 -5.55
CA VAL A 260 2.21 5.25 -6.15
C VAL A 260 2.03 3.74 -6.00
N ILE A 261 3.12 2.97 -6.15
CA ILE A 261 3.12 1.51 -5.91
C ILE A 261 2.78 1.21 -4.46
N ASP A 262 3.29 2.01 -3.51
CA ASP A 262 2.94 1.88 -2.09
C ASP A 262 1.45 2.14 -1.85
N VAL A 263 0.84 3.11 -2.55
CA VAL A 263 -0.62 3.34 -2.48
C VAL A 263 -1.39 2.11 -2.97
N LEU A 264 -1.05 1.61 -4.17
CA LEU A 264 -1.70 0.44 -4.77
C LEU A 264 -1.52 -0.81 -3.91
N GLY A 265 -0.32 -1.01 -3.38
CA GLY A 265 0.05 -2.11 -2.49
C GLY A 265 -0.72 -2.08 -1.18
N ASN A 266 -0.80 -0.93 -0.50
CA ASN A 266 -1.57 -0.78 0.73
C ASN A 266 -3.08 -0.96 0.50
N ALA A 267 -3.60 -0.53 -0.64
CA ALA A 267 -5.00 -0.72 -1.01
C ALA A 267 -5.32 -2.16 -1.48
N GLY A 268 -4.30 -3.02 -1.69
CA GLY A 268 -4.48 -4.40 -2.14
C GLY A 268 -4.63 -4.58 -3.66
N HIS A 269 -4.37 -3.54 -4.45
CA HIS A 269 -4.44 -3.54 -5.90
C HIS A 269 -3.14 -4.08 -6.52
N LEU A 270 -2.75 -5.31 -6.16
CA LEU A 270 -1.47 -5.91 -6.54
C LEU A 270 -1.28 -6.07 -8.06
N TRP A 271 -2.34 -6.42 -8.77
CA TRP A 271 -2.29 -6.56 -10.24
C TRP A 271 -2.11 -5.21 -10.94
N GLU A 272 -2.80 -4.17 -10.46
CA GLU A 272 -2.64 -2.81 -10.98
C GLU A 272 -1.24 -2.27 -10.65
N ALA A 273 -0.68 -2.63 -9.49
CA ALA A 273 0.71 -2.30 -9.14
C ALA A 273 1.71 -2.94 -10.11
N GLN A 274 1.52 -4.23 -10.45
CA GLN A 274 2.37 -4.89 -11.45
C GLN A 274 2.25 -4.23 -12.83
N GLU A 275 1.02 -3.99 -13.30
CA GLU A 275 0.78 -3.33 -14.59
C GLU A 275 1.37 -1.91 -14.63
N PHE A 276 1.31 -1.18 -13.51
CA PHE A 276 1.90 0.14 -13.36
C PHE A 276 3.43 0.10 -13.49
N ILE A 277 4.09 -0.88 -12.85
CA ILE A 277 5.54 -1.09 -12.96
C ILE A 277 5.93 -1.44 -14.40
N GLU A 278 5.16 -2.28 -15.09
CA GLU A 278 5.44 -2.66 -16.49
C GLU A 278 5.30 -1.49 -17.47
N ARG A 279 4.49 -0.49 -17.13
CA ARG A 279 4.20 0.67 -17.99
C ARG A 279 5.04 1.90 -17.69
N MET A 280 5.76 1.92 -16.57
CA MET A 280 6.53 3.10 -16.20
C MET A 280 7.70 3.32 -17.19
N PRO A 281 8.08 4.57 -17.46
CA PRO A 281 9.10 4.90 -18.45
C PRO A 281 10.54 4.67 -17.94
N LEU A 282 10.71 4.31 -16.67
CA LEU A 282 12.00 4.08 -16.02
C LEU A 282 12.24 2.58 -15.82
N GLU A 283 13.49 2.16 -15.80
CA GLU A 283 13.83 0.78 -15.47
C GLU A 283 13.49 0.49 -13.99
N PRO A 284 12.76 -0.59 -13.69
CA PRO A 284 12.45 -0.98 -12.33
C PRO A 284 13.69 -1.28 -11.49
N THR A 285 13.84 -0.55 -10.39
CA THR A 285 14.92 -0.76 -9.42
C THR A 285 14.60 -1.92 -8.46
N ALA A 286 15.62 -2.39 -7.75
CA ALA A 286 15.45 -3.39 -6.70
C ALA A 286 14.52 -2.92 -5.56
N GLU A 287 14.36 -1.61 -5.37
CA GLU A 287 13.44 -1.06 -4.36
C GLU A 287 11.97 -1.27 -4.76
N ILE A 288 11.65 -1.06 -6.04
CA ILE A 288 10.31 -1.28 -6.60
C ILE A 288 9.89 -2.75 -6.46
N TRP A 289 10.75 -3.68 -6.89
CA TRP A 289 10.42 -5.11 -6.79
C TRP A 289 10.34 -5.59 -5.34
N ARG A 290 11.16 -5.03 -4.44
CA ARG A 290 11.07 -5.34 -3.01
C ARG A 290 9.78 -4.84 -2.40
N ALA A 291 9.30 -3.65 -2.76
CA ALA A 291 8.00 -3.15 -2.33
C ALA A 291 6.87 -4.07 -2.83
N LEU A 292 6.84 -4.40 -4.12
CA LEU A 292 5.83 -5.29 -4.69
C LEU A 292 5.80 -6.66 -4.01
N ARG A 293 6.98 -7.26 -3.79
CA ARG A 293 7.15 -8.52 -3.05
C ARG A 293 6.59 -8.43 -1.64
N ASN A 294 6.89 -7.34 -0.91
CA ASN A 294 6.39 -7.15 0.45
C ASN A 294 4.86 -7.07 0.48
N PHE A 295 4.25 -6.34 -0.46
CA PHE A 295 2.80 -6.27 -0.56
C PHE A 295 2.18 -7.62 -0.98
N ALA A 296 2.80 -8.34 -1.91
CA ALA A 296 2.39 -9.69 -2.27
C ALA A 296 2.36 -10.61 -1.04
N GLN A 297 3.40 -10.53 -0.19
CA GLN A 297 3.48 -11.29 1.05
C GLN A 297 2.39 -10.88 2.07
N ILE A 298 2.14 -9.58 2.22
CA ILE A 298 1.11 -9.04 3.14
C ILE A 298 -0.30 -9.54 2.74
N HIS A 299 -0.60 -9.57 1.43
CA HIS A 299 -1.90 -9.99 0.92
C HIS A 299 -2.00 -11.48 0.60
N GLY A 300 -0.90 -12.23 0.72
CA GLY A 300 -0.85 -13.68 0.50
C GLY A 300 -0.85 -14.11 -0.98
N ASP A 301 -0.39 -13.25 -1.88
CA ASP A 301 -0.22 -13.57 -3.31
C ASP A 301 1.14 -14.25 -3.56
N ILE A 302 1.16 -15.57 -3.41
CA ILE A 302 2.38 -16.38 -3.53
C ILE A 302 2.96 -16.30 -4.96
N GLU A 303 2.11 -16.21 -6.00
CA GLU A 303 2.58 -16.17 -7.38
C GLU A 303 3.31 -14.86 -7.68
N LEU A 304 2.79 -13.74 -7.18
CA LEU A 304 3.41 -12.43 -7.34
C LEU A 304 4.66 -12.27 -6.47
N GLU A 305 4.66 -12.84 -5.26
CA GLU A 305 5.83 -12.88 -4.38
C GLU A 305 7.01 -13.58 -5.08
N ASP A 306 6.78 -14.79 -5.59
CA ASP A 306 7.83 -15.56 -6.26
C ASP A 306 8.30 -14.87 -7.55
N HIS A 307 7.40 -14.24 -8.30
CA HIS A 307 7.78 -13.48 -9.49
C HIS A 307 8.66 -12.27 -9.16
N ALA A 308 8.29 -11.50 -8.12
CA ALA A 308 9.09 -10.35 -7.68
C ALA A 308 10.46 -10.79 -7.13
N GLU A 309 10.52 -11.93 -6.44
CA GLU A 309 11.78 -12.54 -5.97
C GLU A 309 12.70 -12.94 -7.15
N GLU A 310 12.16 -13.58 -8.20
CA GLU A 310 12.92 -13.92 -9.40
C GLU A 310 13.55 -12.66 -10.05
N LEU A 311 12.78 -11.57 -10.12
CA LEU A 311 13.25 -10.30 -10.69
C LEU A 311 14.31 -9.62 -9.80
N LEU A 312 14.18 -9.70 -8.48
CA LEU A 312 15.19 -9.21 -7.54
C LEU A 312 16.52 -9.94 -7.69
N ILE A 313 16.49 -11.28 -7.82
CA ILE A 313 17.68 -12.10 -8.04
C ILE A 313 18.32 -11.78 -9.40
N ALA A 314 17.51 -11.50 -10.43
CA ALA A 314 18.01 -11.10 -11.74
C ALA A 314 18.75 -9.76 -11.70
N LEU A 315 18.32 -8.82 -10.85
CA LEU A 315 18.96 -7.51 -10.67
C LEU A 315 20.21 -7.58 -9.79
N ASP A 316 20.19 -8.38 -8.72
CA ASP A 316 21.33 -8.61 -7.83
C ASP A 316 21.49 -10.11 -7.51
N PRO A 317 22.33 -10.84 -8.28
CA PRO A 317 22.55 -12.27 -8.07
C PRO A 317 23.13 -12.63 -6.70
N SER A 318 23.67 -11.66 -5.94
CA SER A 318 24.24 -11.90 -4.61
C SER A 318 23.19 -12.15 -3.52
N GLN A 319 21.92 -11.80 -3.77
CA GLN A 319 20.80 -12.00 -2.86
C GLN A 319 20.16 -13.40 -2.95
N ALA A 320 20.69 -14.28 -3.81
CA ALA A 320 20.12 -15.61 -4.04
C ALA A 320 20.23 -16.50 -2.78
N ASN A 321 19.09 -16.84 -2.19
CA ASN A 321 19.02 -17.79 -1.07
C ASN A 321 19.24 -19.23 -1.56
N ALA A 322 20.42 -19.81 -1.28
CA ALA A 322 20.81 -21.17 -1.68
C ALA A 322 19.90 -22.30 -1.17
N ASN A 323 19.03 -22.02 -0.18
CA ASN A 323 18.18 -23.02 0.49
C ASN A 323 16.69 -22.96 0.10
N LYS A 324 16.24 -22.03 -0.75
CA LYS A 324 14.84 -21.98 -1.22
C LYS A 324 14.71 -22.90 -2.44
N THR A 325 13.80 -23.87 -2.39
CA THR A 325 13.45 -24.67 -3.57
C THR A 325 12.85 -23.72 -4.59
N THR A 326 13.61 -23.40 -5.64
CA THR A 326 13.12 -22.60 -6.76
C THR A 326 11.97 -23.35 -7.42
N LEU A 327 10.81 -22.71 -7.50
CA LEU A 327 9.80 -23.14 -8.46
C LEU A 327 10.46 -23.13 -9.85
N PRO A 328 10.10 -24.06 -10.75
CA PRO A 328 10.65 -24.05 -12.10
C PRO A 328 10.43 -22.66 -12.71
N PRO A 329 11.44 -22.08 -13.38
CA PRO A 329 11.40 -20.71 -13.85
C PRO A 329 10.11 -20.50 -14.64
N ARG A 330 9.40 -19.40 -14.35
CA ARG A 330 8.23 -18.99 -15.14
C ARG A 330 8.68 -18.96 -16.60
N LYS A 331 8.12 -19.82 -17.44
CA LYS A 331 8.35 -19.73 -18.88
C LYS A 331 7.85 -18.36 -19.29
N MET A 332 8.76 -17.44 -19.61
CA MET A 332 8.42 -16.29 -20.43
C MET A 332 7.86 -16.87 -21.71
N HIS A 333 6.53 -16.85 -21.84
CA HIS A 333 5.92 -17.05 -23.14
C HIS A 333 6.21 -15.77 -23.92
N SER A 334 7.40 -15.72 -24.51
CA SER A 334 7.67 -14.83 -25.62
C SER A 334 6.49 -14.94 -26.57
N ALA A 335 5.99 -13.79 -27.03
CA ALA A 335 5.04 -13.74 -28.13
C ALA A 335 5.66 -14.47 -29.33
N THR A 336 5.41 -15.78 -29.41
CA THR A 336 6.02 -16.66 -30.39
C THR A 336 4.86 -17.30 -31.14
N ASN A 337 4.77 -16.92 -32.41
CA ASN A 337 3.93 -17.55 -33.43
C ASN A 337 3.89 -19.07 -33.24
N MET A 338 2.70 -19.66 -33.16
CA MET A 338 2.53 -21.12 -33.13
C MET A 338 1.53 -21.55 -34.21
N LEU A 339 1.97 -21.42 -35.48
CA LEU A 339 1.37 -22.13 -36.62
C LEU A 339 1.86 -23.58 -36.74
N GLU A 340 2.75 -24.05 -35.86
CA GLU A 340 3.38 -25.37 -35.99
C GLU A 340 3.46 -26.13 -34.66
N GLN A 341 2.33 -26.66 -34.18
CA GLN A 341 2.34 -27.94 -33.45
C GLN A 341 0.93 -28.51 -33.32
N LYS A 342 0.61 -29.44 -34.21
CA LYS A 342 -0.59 -30.28 -34.11
C LYS A 342 -0.47 -31.17 -32.85
N ASN A 343 -1.48 -31.17 -31.99
CA ASN A 343 -1.73 -32.12 -30.89
C ASN A 343 -1.14 -31.90 -29.48
N ARG A 344 -1.06 -30.67 -28.95
CA ARG A 344 -1.09 -30.48 -27.48
C ARG A 344 -2.21 -29.52 -27.08
N LEU A 345 -3.00 -29.93 -26.08
CA LEU A 345 -4.10 -29.18 -25.48
C LEU A 345 -3.56 -27.86 -24.91
N ALA A 346 -4.05 -26.73 -25.40
CA ALA A 346 -3.63 -25.39 -24.96
C ALA A 346 -4.21 -25.06 -23.58
N GLU A 347 -3.44 -25.24 -22.50
CA GLU A 347 -3.84 -24.73 -21.18
C GLU A 347 -3.84 -23.19 -21.21
N TYR A 348 -5.02 -22.58 -21.22
CA TYR A 348 -5.15 -21.13 -21.05
C TYR A 348 -5.35 -20.84 -19.56
N ARG A 349 -4.27 -20.46 -18.87
CA ARG A 349 -4.39 -19.73 -17.60
C ARG A 349 -4.58 -18.26 -17.93
N CYS A 350 -5.68 -17.70 -17.42
CA CYS A 350 -5.92 -16.27 -17.48
C CYS A 350 -4.87 -15.56 -16.61
N THR A 351 -3.82 -15.04 -17.24
CA THR A 351 -2.76 -14.25 -16.60
C THR A 351 -3.04 -12.74 -16.62
N GLN A 352 -4.19 -12.32 -17.18
CA GLN A 352 -4.63 -10.92 -17.17
C GLN A 352 -6.13 -10.83 -16.84
N PRO A 353 -6.54 -10.13 -15.78
CA PRO A 353 -7.93 -9.97 -15.41
C PRO A 353 -8.57 -8.82 -16.19
N TYR A 354 -8.98 -9.05 -17.45
CA TYR A 354 -9.97 -8.18 -18.11
C TYR A 354 -11.34 -8.39 -17.44
N ARG A 355 -11.49 -7.89 -16.20
CA ARG A 355 -12.71 -8.01 -15.39
C ARG A 355 -13.90 -7.32 -16.08
N GLY A 356 -13.71 -6.12 -16.66
CA GLY A 356 -14.81 -5.30 -17.20
C GLY A 356 -15.65 -6.00 -18.27
N GLU A 357 -15.04 -6.43 -19.37
CA GLU A 357 -15.77 -7.01 -20.52
C GLU A 357 -16.42 -8.36 -20.19
N GLY A 358 -15.74 -9.18 -19.37
CA GLY A 358 -16.27 -10.45 -18.85
C GLY A 358 -17.55 -10.25 -18.04
N TYR A 359 -17.56 -9.26 -17.15
CA TYR A 359 -18.73 -8.94 -16.33
C TYR A 359 -19.87 -8.33 -17.14
N GLU A 360 -19.59 -7.44 -18.09
CA GLU A 360 -20.62 -6.87 -18.94
C GLU A 360 -21.29 -7.94 -19.82
N LYS A 361 -20.48 -8.83 -20.41
CA LYS A 361 -21.01 -9.96 -21.17
C LYS A 361 -21.85 -10.88 -20.31
N PHE A 362 -21.42 -11.17 -19.08
CA PHE A 362 -22.18 -11.99 -18.16
C PHE A 362 -23.46 -11.30 -17.71
N LYS A 363 -23.44 -9.99 -17.43
CA LYS A 363 -24.62 -9.20 -17.07
C LYS A 363 -25.66 -9.22 -18.18
N GLY A 364 -25.24 -9.08 -19.43
CA GLY A 364 -26.13 -9.24 -20.60
C GLY A 364 -26.68 -10.66 -20.74
N LEU A 365 -25.84 -11.69 -20.54
CA LEU A 365 -26.26 -13.10 -20.58
C LEU A 365 -27.21 -13.45 -19.43
N ASN A 366 -27.07 -12.82 -18.26
CA ASN A 366 -27.95 -13.00 -17.12
C ASN A 366 -29.37 -12.46 -17.40
N GLY A 367 -29.49 -11.36 -18.16
CA GLY A 367 -30.78 -10.88 -18.67
C GLY A 367 -31.46 -11.95 -19.55
N GLN A 368 -30.71 -12.53 -20.48
CA GLN A 368 -31.21 -13.62 -21.35
C GLN A 368 -31.55 -14.90 -20.57
N LEU A 369 -30.82 -15.18 -19.49
CA LEU A 369 -31.14 -16.30 -18.60
C LEU A 369 -32.49 -16.10 -17.90
N ARG A 370 -32.76 -14.91 -17.38
CA ARG A 370 -34.05 -14.58 -16.75
C ARG A 370 -35.21 -14.67 -17.75
N GLU A 371 -35.01 -14.17 -18.97
CA GLU A 371 -35.99 -14.32 -20.07
C GLU A 371 -36.23 -15.79 -20.45
N ALA A 372 -35.20 -16.64 -20.37
CA ALA A 372 -35.30 -18.08 -20.61
C ALA A 372 -35.87 -18.87 -19.41
N GLY A 373 -36.33 -18.20 -18.35
CA GLY A 373 -36.99 -18.83 -17.20
C GLY A 373 -36.04 -19.31 -16.10
N TYR A 374 -34.80 -18.82 -16.04
CA TYR A 374 -33.89 -19.11 -14.95
C TYR A 374 -34.29 -18.37 -13.66
N VAL A 375 -34.49 -19.13 -12.58
CA VAL A 375 -34.72 -18.61 -11.22
C VAL A 375 -33.52 -18.99 -10.34
N PRO A 376 -32.80 -18.01 -9.76
CA PRO A 376 -31.67 -18.29 -8.86
C PRO A 376 -32.10 -19.04 -7.60
N ASP A 377 -31.35 -20.08 -7.24
CA ASP A 377 -31.58 -20.81 -5.98
C ASP A 377 -30.60 -20.32 -4.90
N THR A 378 -31.07 -19.37 -4.08
CA THR A 378 -30.26 -18.70 -3.04
C THR A 378 -29.86 -19.62 -1.89
N ARG A 379 -30.45 -20.83 -1.78
CA ARG A 379 -30.07 -21.85 -0.77
C ARG A 379 -28.63 -22.34 -0.93
N TYR A 380 -28.04 -22.17 -2.10
CA TYR A 380 -26.64 -22.53 -2.36
C TYR A 380 -25.64 -21.45 -1.91
N VAL A 381 -26.11 -20.30 -1.41
CA VAL A 381 -25.27 -19.26 -0.79
C VAL A 381 -25.35 -19.41 0.72
N LEU A 382 -24.30 -19.96 1.33
CA LEU A 382 -24.24 -20.24 2.77
C LEU A 382 -23.91 -19.01 3.63
N HIS A 383 -23.74 -17.83 3.02
CA HIS A 383 -23.49 -16.59 3.74
C HIS A 383 -24.79 -16.02 4.28
N ASP A 384 -24.77 -15.56 5.53
CA ASP A 384 -25.90 -14.91 6.18
C ASP A 384 -25.98 -13.43 5.76
N ILE A 385 -26.53 -13.21 4.56
CA ILE A 385 -26.68 -11.91 3.91
C ILE A 385 -28.10 -11.77 3.35
N ASP A 386 -28.49 -10.55 3.01
CA ASP A 386 -29.81 -10.27 2.41
C ASP A 386 -30.00 -11.05 1.10
N GLU A 387 -31.25 -11.41 0.78
CA GLU A 387 -31.57 -12.25 -0.40
C GLU A 387 -31.08 -11.64 -1.72
N GLU A 388 -31.14 -10.31 -1.86
CA GLU A 388 -30.59 -9.60 -3.03
C GLU A 388 -29.07 -9.79 -3.14
N ALA A 389 -28.36 -9.76 -2.02
CA ALA A 389 -26.92 -10.00 -1.98
C ALA A 389 -26.57 -11.48 -2.24
N LYS A 390 -27.43 -12.42 -1.83
CA LYS A 390 -27.29 -13.85 -2.19
C LYS A 390 -27.44 -14.06 -3.70
N GLU A 391 -28.44 -13.44 -4.33
CA GLU A 391 -28.58 -13.49 -5.79
C GLU A 391 -27.35 -12.94 -6.50
N GLN A 392 -26.78 -11.84 -5.99
CA GLN A 392 -25.55 -11.28 -6.54
C GLN A 392 -24.36 -12.21 -6.35
N ALA A 393 -24.20 -12.85 -5.19
CA ALA A 393 -23.12 -13.79 -4.93
C ALA A 393 -23.11 -14.97 -5.92
N LEU A 394 -24.29 -15.49 -6.30
CA LEU A 394 -24.42 -16.54 -7.31
C LEU A 394 -23.89 -16.10 -8.69
N MET A 395 -23.90 -14.81 -9.00
CA MET A 395 -23.33 -14.28 -10.25
C MET A 395 -21.81 -14.39 -10.29
N TYR A 396 -21.14 -14.32 -9.13
CA TYR A 396 -19.69 -14.36 -9.01
C TYR A 396 -19.11 -15.76 -8.87
N HIS A 397 -19.93 -16.80 -9.06
CA HIS A 397 -19.43 -18.15 -9.11
C HIS A 397 -18.47 -18.34 -10.29
N SER A 398 -17.31 -18.92 -10.00
CA SER A 398 -16.18 -19.02 -10.93
C SER A 398 -16.52 -19.68 -12.27
N GLU A 399 -17.52 -20.57 -12.30
CA GLU A 399 -17.99 -21.28 -13.48
C GLU A 399 -18.71 -20.37 -14.46
N ARG A 400 -19.52 -19.44 -13.93
CA ARG A 400 -20.29 -18.49 -14.72
C ARG A 400 -19.38 -17.47 -15.38
N LEU A 401 -18.40 -16.99 -14.63
CA LEU A 401 -17.36 -16.10 -15.13
C LEU A 401 -16.47 -16.80 -16.17
N ALA A 402 -16.11 -18.06 -15.94
CA ALA A 402 -15.34 -18.84 -16.90
C ALA A 402 -16.10 -19.06 -18.23
N ILE A 403 -17.42 -19.26 -18.18
CA ILE A 403 -18.24 -19.32 -19.40
C ILE A 403 -18.28 -17.96 -20.07
N ALA A 404 -18.60 -16.88 -19.34
CA ALA A 404 -18.67 -15.54 -19.91
C ALA A 404 -17.38 -15.16 -20.64
N TYR A 405 -16.23 -15.39 -20.00
CA TYR A 405 -14.93 -15.20 -20.60
C TYR A 405 -14.73 -16.11 -21.82
N GLY A 406 -15.05 -17.40 -21.68
CA GLY A 406 -15.05 -18.34 -22.80
C GLY A 406 -15.94 -17.89 -23.96
N LEU A 407 -17.01 -17.13 -23.76
CA LEU A 407 -17.83 -16.63 -24.87
C LEU A 407 -17.23 -15.42 -25.58
N ILE A 408 -16.47 -14.59 -24.86
CA ILE A 408 -15.78 -13.42 -25.43
C ILE A 408 -14.55 -13.89 -26.20
N SER A 409 -13.75 -14.75 -25.59
CA SER A 409 -12.44 -15.13 -26.13
C SER A 409 -12.53 -16.14 -27.28
N THR A 410 -13.72 -16.60 -27.65
CA THR A 410 -13.87 -17.75 -28.55
C THR A 410 -14.95 -17.54 -29.63
N PRO A 411 -14.64 -17.90 -30.89
CA PRO A 411 -15.58 -17.84 -32.01
C PRO A 411 -16.93 -18.49 -31.74
N ALA A 412 -17.97 -17.96 -32.37
CA ALA A 412 -19.32 -18.53 -32.34
C ALA A 412 -19.32 -20.03 -32.69
N ARG A 413 -20.07 -20.83 -31.93
CA ARG A 413 -20.26 -22.29 -32.10
C ARG A 413 -19.07 -23.18 -31.68
N GLN A 414 -18.01 -22.63 -31.10
CA GLN A 414 -16.91 -23.44 -30.58
C GLN A 414 -17.24 -24.04 -29.20
N THR A 415 -16.97 -25.34 -29.03
CA THR A 415 -17.14 -26.04 -27.74
C THR A 415 -16.24 -25.43 -26.68
N LEU A 416 -16.83 -25.06 -25.53
CA LEU A 416 -16.08 -24.54 -24.39
C LEU A 416 -15.76 -25.67 -23.42
N ARG A 417 -14.50 -25.76 -22.99
CA ARG A 417 -14.05 -26.71 -21.97
C ARG A 417 -13.59 -25.94 -20.74
N ILE A 418 -14.20 -26.22 -19.59
CA ILE A 418 -13.93 -25.53 -18.32
C ILE A 418 -13.51 -26.57 -17.30
N MET A 419 -12.35 -26.40 -16.67
CA MET A 419 -11.89 -27.29 -15.60
C MET A 419 -12.01 -26.60 -14.26
N LYS A 420 -12.72 -27.21 -13.30
CA LYS A 420 -12.89 -26.72 -11.93
C LYS A 420 -12.33 -27.72 -10.92
N ASN A 421 -11.60 -27.22 -9.92
CA ASN A 421 -11.03 -28.05 -8.85
C ASN A 421 -12.03 -28.37 -7.71
N LEU A 422 -13.19 -27.72 -7.71
CA LEU A 422 -14.28 -27.91 -6.73
C LEU A 422 -15.52 -28.47 -7.44
N ARG A 423 -16.42 -29.09 -6.68
CA ARG A 423 -17.72 -29.55 -7.21
C ARG A 423 -18.54 -28.36 -7.70
N ILE A 424 -19.30 -28.55 -8.77
CA ILE A 424 -20.22 -27.53 -9.28
C ILE A 424 -21.44 -27.38 -8.36
N CYS A 425 -21.87 -26.15 -8.11
CA CYS A 425 -23.06 -25.90 -7.29
C CYS A 425 -24.35 -26.27 -8.05
N GLY A 426 -25.44 -26.63 -7.35
CA GLY A 426 -26.68 -27.05 -8.01
C GLY A 426 -27.30 -25.94 -8.85
N ASP A 427 -27.30 -24.72 -8.33
CA ASP A 427 -27.70 -23.52 -9.06
C ASP A 427 -26.86 -23.26 -10.33
N CYS A 428 -25.53 -23.39 -10.20
CA CYS A 428 -24.58 -23.28 -11.30
C CYS A 428 -24.87 -24.32 -12.38
N HIS A 429 -25.11 -25.57 -11.98
CA HIS A 429 -25.43 -26.65 -12.89
C HIS A 429 -26.72 -26.36 -13.69
N ASN A 430 -27.76 -25.86 -13.03
CA ASN A 430 -29.01 -25.46 -13.69
C ASN A 430 -28.83 -24.26 -14.62
N ALA A 431 -28.10 -23.23 -14.19
CA ALA A 431 -27.80 -22.08 -15.02
C ALA A 431 -27.03 -22.49 -16.29
N ILE A 432 -26.02 -23.35 -16.18
CA ILE A 432 -25.20 -23.77 -17.32
C ILE A 432 -26.00 -24.58 -18.33
N LYS A 433 -26.97 -25.39 -17.89
CA LYS A 433 -27.94 -26.03 -18.80
C LYS A 433 -28.62 -24.98 -19.67
N ILE A 434 -29.22 -23.97 -19.05
CA ILE A 434 -29.95 -22.91 -19.78
C ILE A 434 -28.97 -22.10 -20.65
N MET A 435 -27.76 -21.78 -20.15
CA MET A 435 -26.71 -21.11 -20.92
C MET A 435 -26.35 -21.89 -22.18
N SER A 436 -26.23 -23.22 -22.11
CA SER A 436 -25.92 -24.05 -23.31
C SER A 436 -26.98 -23.91 -24.41
N LYS A 437 -28.24 -23.72 -24.02
CA LYS A 437 -29.38 -23.49 -24.94
C LYS A 437 -29.36 -22.08 -25.52
N ILE A 438 -29.12 -21.05 -24.69
CA ILE A 438 -29.07 -19.65 -25.12
C ILE A 438 -27.90 -19.41 -26.08
N VAL A 439 -26.73 -19.94 -25.72
CA VAL A 439 -25.50 -19.74 -26.47
C VAL A 439 -25.43 -20.63 -27.72
N GLY A 440 -26.17 -21.74 -27.72
CA GLY A 440 -26.15 -22.72 -28.83
C GLY A 440 -24.78 -23.38 -28.98
N ARG A 441 -24.06 -23.61 -27.88
CA ARG A 441 -22.73 -24.23 -27.84
C ARG A 441 -22.73 -25.39 -26.86
N GLU A 442 -21.92 -26.41 -27.16
CA GLU A 442 -21.60 -27.44 -26.18
C GLU A 442 -20.65 -26.85 -25.12
N LEU A 443 -21.03 -26.97 -23.86
CA LEU A 443 -20.20 -26.57 -22.72
C LEU A 443 -19.79 -27.84 -21.96
N ILE A 444 -18.50 -28.11 -21.87
CA ILE A 444 -17.95 -29.26 -21.14
C ILE A 444 -17.32 -28.72 -19.87
N VAL A 445 -17.91 -29.02 -18.72
CA VAL A 445 -17.38 -28.62 -17.42
C VAL A 445 -16.89 -29.86 -16.69
N ARG A 446 -15.58 -29.91 -16.43
CA ARG A 446 -14.99 -30.90 -15.53
C ARG A 446 -15.03 -30.35 -14.11
N ASP A 447 -15.67 -31.07 -13.20
CA ASP A 447 -15.51 -30.83 -11.77
C ASP A 447 -14.57 -31.87 -11.15
N ASN A 448 -14.44 -31.86 -9.81
CA ASN A 448 -13.58 -32.81 -9.11
C ASN A 448 -14.11 -34.25 -9.06
N LYS A 449 -15.32 -34.54 -9.59
CA LYS A 449 -15.94 -35.87 -9.59
C LYS A 449 -16.12 -36.43 -11.00
N ARG A 450 -16.51 -35.63 -11.99
CA ARG A 450 -16.80 -36.07 -13.36
C ARG A 450 -16.77 -34.95 -14.40
N PHE A 451 -16.99 -35.34 -15.66
CA PHE A 451 -17.25 -34.43 -16.76
C PHE A 451 -18.76 -34.25 -16.95
N HIS A 452 -19.19 -33.00 -17.03
CA HIS A 452 -20.55 -32.60 -17.34
C HIS A 452 -20.57 -32.03 -18.76
N HIS A 453 -21.28 -32.69 -19.67
CA HIS A 453 -21.50 -32.21 -21.02
C HIS A 453 -22.86 -31.54 -21.09
N PHE A 454 -22.87 -30.22 -21.25
CA PHE A 454 -24.08 -29.43 -21.40
C PHE A 454 -24.33 -29.14 -22.88
N LYS A 455 -25.47 -29.60 -23.37
CA LYS A 455 -25.90 -29.40 -24.76
C LYS A 455 -27.41 -29.23 -24.82
N ASP A 456 -27.87 -28.19 -25.51
CA ASP A 456 -29.30 -27.91 -25.76
C ASP A 456 -30.19 -27.94 -24.51
N GLY A 457 -29.68 -27.45 -23.37
CA GLY A 457 -30.45 -27.43 -22.12
C GLY A 457 -30.36 -28.69 -21.26
N LYS A 458 -29.60 -29.70 -21.69
CA LYS A 458 -29.43 -30.97 -20.98
C LYS A 458 -28.00 -31.16 -20.53
N CYS A 459 -27.81 -31.88 -19.42
CA CYS A 459 -26.50 -32.30 -18.95
C CYS A 459 -26.37 -33.83 -19.03
N SER A 460 -25.18 -34.33 -19.37
CA SER A 460 -24.87 -35.77 -19.42
C SER A 460 -25.05 -36.50 -18.08
N CYS A 461 -25.26 -35.79 -16.97
CA CYS A 461 -25.50 -36.38 -15.68
C CYS A 461 -26.95 -36.81 -15.39
N GLY A 462 -27.89 -36.45 -16.24
CA GLY A 462 -29.32 -36.72 -16.00
C GLY A 462 -29.87 -36.09 -14.71
N ASP A 463 -29.32 -34.95 -14.30
CA ASP A 463 -29.64 -34.24 -13.04
C ASP A 463 -29.37 -35.03 -11.74
N TYR A 464 -28.67 -36.16 -11.85
CA TYR A 464 -28.05 -36.84 -10.72
C TYR A 464 -26.75 -36.10 -10.37
N TRP A 465 -26.91 -34.96 -9.69
CA TRP A 465 -25.84 -34.02 -9.31
C TRP A 465 -24.93 -34.56 -8.22
#